data_AF-A0A350V597-F1
#
_entry.id   AF-A0A350V597-F1
#
_cell.length_a   1.000
_cell.length_b   1.000
_cell.length_c   1.000
_cell.angle_alpha   90.00
_cell.angle_beta   90.00
_cell.angle_gamma   90.00
#
_symmetry.space_group_name_H-M   'P 1'
#
loop_
_entity.id
_entity.type
_entity.pdbx_description
1 polymer ?
#
loop_
_entity_poly.entity_id
_entity_poly.type
_entity_poly.pdbx_seq_one_letter_code
_entity_poly.pdbx_strand_id
1 'polypeptide(L)'
;MKRKYSIKKKLSLKENLKRIIPEMFDDFFSYAPVVMNFPLRKTQLHEMRKAGKPLRYAMELGEYCFGADFKLCLDEIKSSLDLMGEVHDADVMIPDINLHMKEIRHFNNTIKDSDLRISTRQLRMCVQKLREQRLGEYAELSGKLKLWTENDFRARIAAAMNENGIAERN
;
A
#
# COMPACT_ATOMS: atom_id res chain seq x y z
N MET A 1 12.08 7.25 -12.08
CA MET A 1 13.48 7.36 -11.59
C MET A 1 13.84 6.06 -10.88
N LYS A 2 14.88 5.32 -11.29
CA LYS A 2 15.32 4.11 -10.55
C LYS A 2 15.97 4.59 -9.25
N ARG A 3 15.23 4.55 -8.13
CA ARG A 3 15.79 4.79 -6.80
C ARG A 3 16.90 3.77 -6.57
N LYS A 4 18.14 4.24 -6.47
CA LYS A 4 19.32 3.41 -6.24
C LYS A 4 19.77 3.63 -4.80
N TYR A 5 19.33 2.75 -3.90
CA TYR A 5 19.88 2.69 -2.55
C TYR A 5 21.30 2.10 -2.65
N SER A 6 22.30 2.87 -2.19
CA SER A 6 23.71 2.51 -2.40
C SER A 6 24.17 1.49 -1.37
N ILE A 7 24.42 0.25 -1.83
CA ILE A 7 25.00 -0.84 -1.04
C ILE A 7 26.51 -0.66 -0.96
N LYS A 8 27.05 -0.64 0.26
CA LYS A 8 28.48 -0.58 0.52
C LYS A 8 29.01 -2.00 0.70
N LYS A 9 29.88 -2.43 -0.23
CA LYS A 9 30.50 -3.78 -0.23
C LYS A 9 31.29 -4.13 1.04
N LYS A 10 31.81 -3.12 1.74
CA LYS A 10 32.59 -3.29 2.97
C LYS A 10 31.72 -3.47 4.22
N LEU A 11 30.42 -3.20 4.12
CA LEU A 11 29.48 -3.35 5.22
C LEU A 11 28.76 -4.69 5.13
N SER A 12 28.46 -5.28 6.28
CA SER A 12 27.58 -6.44 6.40
C SER A 12 26.18 -6.15 5.88
N LEU A 13 25.37 -7.21 5.70
CA LEU A 13 23.96 -7.06 5.34
C LEU A 13 23.22 -6.19 6.36
N LYS A 14 23.38 -6.50 7.65
CA LYS A 14 22.76 -5.76 8.77
C LYS A 14 23.09 -4.27 8.73
N GLU A 15 24.35 -3.91 8.53
CA GLU A 15 24.80 -2.52 8.46
C GLU A 15 24.27 -1.80 7.21
N ASN A 16 24.22 -2.49 6.06
CA ASN A 16 23.60 -1.93 4.86
C ASN A 16 22.10 -1.67 5.07
N LEU A 17 21.37 -2.63 5.65
CA LEU A 17 19.94 -2.52 5.95
C LEU A 17 19.65 -1.34 6.89
N LYS A 18 20.41 -1.19 7.99
CA LYS A 18 20.32 -0.04 8.89
C LYS A 18 20.41 1.31 8.18
N ARG A 19 21.22 1.36 7.12
CA ARG A 19 21.47 2.58 6.35
C ARG A 19 20.36 2.86 5.34
N ILE A 20 19.92 1.84 4.61
CA ILE A 20 19.01 2.01 3.48
C ILE A 20 17.53 2.03 3.89
N ILE A 21 17.13 1.29 4.94
CA ILE A 21 15.71 1.20 5.33
C ILE A 21 15.13 2.58 5.68
N PRO A 22 15.81 3.45 6.44
CA PRO A 22 15.31 4.80 6.70
C PRO A 22 15.19 5.64 5.42
N GLU A 23 16.16 5.55 4.50
CA GLU A 23 16.09 6.25 3.20
C GLU A 23 14.90 5.75 2.36
N MET A 24 14.65 4.43 2.35
CA MET A 24 13.52 3.79 1.68
C MET A 24 12.19 4.22 2.30
N PHE A 25 12.13 4.33 3.62
CA PHE A 25 10.97 4.82 4.34
C PHE A 25 10.69 6.29 4.00
N ASP A 26 11.70 7.16 4.02
CA ASP A 26 11.57 8.58 3.67
C ASP A 26 11.02 8.74 2.24
N ASP A 27 11.54 7.94 1.31
CA ASP A 27 11.09 7.87 -0.07
C ASP A 27 9.62 7.43 -0.21
N PHE A 28 9.19 6.46 0.58
CA PHE A 28 7.81 5.98 0.63
C PHE A 28 6.88 6.99 1.31
N PHE A 29 7.30 7.56 2.42
CA PHE A 29 6.49 8.47 3.25
C PHE A 29 6.40 9.88 2.64
N SER A 30 7.29 10.24 1.72
CA SER A 30 7.21 11.50 0.96
C SER A 30 5.88 11.71 0.21
N TYR A 31 5.17 10.62 -0.12
CA TYR A 31 3.85 10.67 -0.75
C TYR A 31 2.70 10.84 0.24
N ALA A 32 2.91 10.54 1.53
CA ALA A 32 1.86 10.48 2.55
C ALA A 32 1.05 11.78 2.65
N PRO A 33 1.64 12.99 2.65
CA PRO A 33 0.86 14.23 2.72
C PRO A 33 -0.12 14.39 1.57
N VAL A 34 0.25 13.99 0.35
CA VAL A 34 -0.66 14.08 -0.81
C VAL A 34 -1.73 13.01 -0.74
N VAL A 35 -1.35 11.79 -0.34
CA VAL A 35 -2.30 10.68 -0.20
C VAL A 35 -3.36 10.99 0.85
N MET A 36 -2.98 11.52 2.02
CA MET A 36 -3.92 11.84 3.11
C MET A 36 -4.87 13.00 2.78
N ASN A 37 -4.37 14.05 2.11
CA ASN A 37 -5.17 15.26 1.84
C ASN A 37 -6.02 15.17 0.57
N PHE A 38 -5.71 14.23 -0.35
CA PHE A 38 -6.37 14.15 -1.64
C PHE A 38 -6.83 12.71 -1.96
N PRO A 39 -7.95 12.24 -1.37
CA PRO A 39 -8.42 10.85 -1.45
C PRO A 39 -8.67 10.31 -2.86
N LEU A 40 -8.89 11.20 -3.84
CA LEU A 40 -9.19 10.85 -5.22
C LEU A 40 -7.95 10.85 -6.13
N ARG A 41 -6.77 11.19 -5.59
CA ARG A 41 -5.49 11.19 -6.32
C ARG A 41 -4.88 9.79 -6.39
N LYS A 42 -5.45 8.96 -7.25
CA LYS A 42 -5.07 7.55 -7.47
C LYS A 42 -3.59 7.37 -7.82
N THR A 43 -3.03 8.29 -8.62
CA THR A 43 -1.63 8.21 -9.09
C THR A 43 -0.63 8.26 -7.94
N GLN A 44 -0.83 9.14 -6.96
CA GLN A 44 0.11 9.27 -5.83
C GLN A 44 0.00 8.09 -4.87
N LEU A 45 -1.19 7.55 -4.65
CA LEU A 45 -1.37 6.30 -3.92
C LEU A 45 -0.64 5.14 -4.62
N HIS A 46 -0.78 5.03 -5.94
CA HIS A 46 -0.09 4.01 -6.73
C HIS A 46 1.44 4.15 -6.67
N GLU A 47 1.98 5.38 -6.79
CA GLU A 47 3.42 5.62 -6.67
C GLU A 47 3.93 5.37 -5.24
N MET A 48 3.16 5.73 -4.21
CA MET A 48 3.46 5.37 -2.82
C MET A 48 3.53 3.86 -2.64
N ARG A 49 2.55 3.12 -3.18
CA ARG A 49 2.57 1.64 -3.13
C ARG A 49 3.79 1.06 -3.86
N LYS A 50 4.16 1.62 -5.02
CA LYS A 50 5.38 1.23 -5.76
C LYS A 50 6.65 1.48 -4.94
N ALA A 51 6.70 2.58 -4.19
CA ALA A 51 7.79 2.89 -3.27
C ALA A 51 7.87 1.92 -2.08
N GLY A 52 6.71 1.54 -1.55
CA GLY A 52 6.62 0.70 -0.35
C GLY A 52 6.93 -0.78 -0.61
N LYS A 53 6.73 -1.30 -1.82
CA LYS A 53 7.06 -2.70 -2.16
C LYS A 53 8.56 -3.02 -1.90
N PRO A 54 9.53 -2.28 -2.46
CA PRO A 54 10.94 -2.47 -2.11
C PRO A 54 11.22 -2.33 -0.62
N LEU A 55 10.59 -1.35 0.06
CA LEU A 55 10.77 -1.15 1.50
C LEU A 55 10.34 -2.39 2.28
N ARG A 56 9.15 -2.94 1.99
CA ARG A 56 8.68 -4.20 2.58
C ARG A 56 9.68 -5.32 2.36
N TYR A 57 10.18 -5.51 1.13
CA TYR A 57 11.16 -6.57 0.85
C TYR A 57 12.46 -6.39 1.63
N ALA A 58 12.97 -5.15 1.74
CA ALA A 58 14.16 -4.85 2.54
C ALA A 58 13.92 -5.11 4.03
N MET A 59 12.73 -4.77 4.54
CA MET A 59 12.37 -5.04 5.94
C MET A 59 12.12 -6.54 6.19
N GLU A 60 11.56 -7.30 5.24
CA GLU A 60 11.45 -8.76 5.34
C GLU A 60 12.83 -9.43 5.42
N LEU A 61 13.83 -8.92 4.68
CA LEU A 61 15.24 -9.34 4.86
C LEU A 61 15.81 -8.92 6.23
N GLY A 62 15.40 -7.76 6.71
CA GLY A 62 15.78 -7.24 8.03
C GLY A 62 15.22 -8.02 9.21
N GLU A 63 14.10 -8.72 9.04
CA GLU A 63 13.50 -9.55 10.09
C GLU A 63 14.48 -10.62 10.62
N TYR A 64 15.35 -11.15 9.76
CA TYR A 64 16.40 -12.09 10.16
C TYR A 64 17.57 -11.44 10.90
N CYS A 65 17.68 -10.11 10.88
CA CYS A 65 18.81 -9.34 11.42
C CYS A 65 18.49 -8.53 12.69
N PHE A 66 17.20 -8.29 12.96
CA PHE A 66 16.70 -7.37 13.99
C PHE A 66 15.65 -8.05 14.88
N GLY A 67 15.36 -7.42 16.02
CA GLY A 67 14.50 -7.99 17.07
C GLY A 67 12.99 -7.86 16.80
N ALA A 68 12.20 -8.24 17.82
CA ALA A 68 10.74 -8.23 17.77
C ALA A 68 10.14 -6.85 17.43
N ASP A 69 10.73 -5.78 17.96
CA ASP A 69 10.26 -4.41 17.72
C ASP A 69 10.36 -3.99 16.24
N PHE A 70 11.37 -4.51 15.55
CA PHE A 70 11.51 -4.30 14.12
C PHE A 70 10.45 -5.06 13.33
N LYS A 71 10.10 -6.28 13.78
CA LYS A 71 9.01 -7.07 13.21
C LYS A 71 7.66 -6.36 13.36
N LEU A 72 7.38 -5.74 14.51
CA LEU A 72 6.17 -4.94 14.70
C LEU A 72 6.08 -3.79 13.68
N CYS A 73 7.20 -3.10 13.43
CA CYS A 73 7.26 -2.07 12.40
C CYS A 73 7.04 -2.65 10.98
N LEU A 74 7.59 -3.82 10.69
CA LEU A 74 7.38 -4.52 9.42
C LEU A 74 5.91 -4.88 9.20
N ASP A 75 5.23 -5.39 10.22
CA ASP A 75 3.82 -5.79 10.13
C ASP A 75 2.91 -4.57 9.94
N GLU A 76 3.23 -3.44 10.57
CA GLU A 76 2.56 -2.17 10.30
C GLU A 76 2.73 -1.71 8.85
N ILE A 77 3.95 -1.79 8.29
CA ILE A 77 4.23 -1.48 6.88
C ILE A 77 3.47 -2.44 5.95
N LYS A 78 3.48 -3.74 6.22
CA LYS A 78 2.75 -4.75 5.43
C LYS A 78 1.26 -4.42 5.39
N SER A 79 0.65 -4.22 6.56
CA SER A 79 -0.78 -3.91 6.65
C SER A 79 -1.13 -2.64 5.87
N SER A 80 -0.31 -1.58 5.95
CA SER A 80 -0.55 -0.35 5.19
C SER A 80 -0.43 -0.57 3.67
N LEU A 81 0.48 -1.44 3.21
CA LEU A 81 0.60 -1.76 1.79
C LEU A 81 -0.54 -2.64 1.26
N ASP A 82 -1.11 -3.48 2.12
CA ASP A 82 -2.28 -4.27 1.81
C ASP A 82 -3.52 -3.36 1.66
N LEU A 83 -3.73 -2.42 2.60
CA LEU A 83 -4.76 -1.37 2.48
C LEU A 83 -4.62 -0.57 1.17
N MET A 84 -3.39 -0.14 0.84
CA MET A 84 -3.13 0.55 -0.44
C MET A 84 -3.45 -0.33 -1.65
N GLY A 85 -3.27 -1.64 -1.54
CA GLY A 85 -3.63 -2.62 -2.56
C GLY A 85 -5.13 -2.63 -2.81
N GLU A 86 -5.93 -2.79 -1.75
CA GLU A 86 -7.39 -2.83 -1.85
C GLU A 86 -7.97 -1.52 -2.42
N VAL A 87 -7.47 -0.36 -1.96
CA VAL A 87 -7.90 0.94 -2.49
C VAL A 87 -7.55 1.06 -3.97
N HIS A 88 -6.32 0.67 -4.36
CA HIS A 88 -5.87 0.70 -5.75
C HIS A 88 -6.72 -0.22 -6.64
N ASP A 89 -7.04 -1.42 -6.16
CA ASP A 89 -7.77 -2.41 -6.94
C ASP A 89 -9.22 -1.97 -7.15
N ALA A 90 -9.86 -1.38 -6.14
CA ALA A 90 -11.15 -0.70 -6.33
C ALA A 90 -11.04 0.48 -7.32
N ASP A 91 -9.93 1.23 -7.26
CA ASP A 91 -9.67 2.37 -8.14
C ASP A 91 -9.51 2.01 -9.62
N VAL A 92 -9.07 0.78 -9.92
CA VAL A 92 -8.99 0.20 -11.26
C VAL A 92 -10.30 -0.49 -11.65
N MET A 93 -10.86 -1.32 -10.77
CA MET A 93 -12.01 -2.18 -11.08
C MET A 93 -13.32 -1.39 -11.27
N ILE A 94 -13.54 -0.31 -10.50
CA ILE A 94 -14.76 0.50 -10.62
C ILE A 94 -14.90 1.12 -12.03
N PRO A 95 -13.90 1.83 -12.58
CA PRO A 95 -13.94 2.30 -13.96
C PRO A 95 -14.21 1.20 -14.98
N ASP A 96 -13.54 0.05 -14.86
CA ASP A 96 -13.65 -1.06 -15.81
C ASP A 96 -15.06 -1.68 -15.82
N ILE A 97 -15.64 -1.94 -14.64
CA ILE A 97 -17.03 -2.42 -14.55
C ILE A 97 -18.00 -1.38 -15.12
N ASN A 98 -17.77 -0.08 -14.87
CA ASN A 98 -18.62 0.96 -15.43
C ASN A 98 -18.54 1.03 -16.96
N LEU A 99 -17.38 0.73 -17.55
CA LEU A 99 -17.24 0.62 -19.00
C LEU A 99 -18.07 -0.56 -19.53
N HIS A 100 -17.92 -1.75 -18.96
CA HIS A 100 -18.71 -2.92 -19.36
C HIS A 100 -20.21 -2.71 -19.20
N MET A 101 -20.66 -2.03 -18.16
CA MET A 101 -22.09 -1.67 -18.01
C MET A 101 -22.58 -0.73 -19.12
N LYS A 102 -21.73 0.15 -19.66
CA LYS A 102 -22.07 1.00 -20.81
C LYS A 102 -22.18 0.17 -22.09
N GLU A 103 -21.26 -0.78 -22.29
CA GLU A 103 -21.29 -1.71 -23.42
C GLU A 103 -22.56 -2.57 -23.39
N ILE A 104 -22.91 -3.14 -22.24
CA ILE A 104 -24.14 -3.90 -22.03
C ILE A 104 -25.37 -3.03 -22.32
N ARG A 105 -25.37 -1.77 -21.89
CA ARG A 105 -26.48 -0.84 -22.19
C ARG A 105 -26.63 -0.61 -23.69
N HIS A 106 -25.52 -0.42 -24.40
CA HIS A 106 -25.53 -0.26 -25.85
C HIS A 106 -26.09 -1.51 -26.53
N PHE A 107 -25.61 -2.70 -26.12
CA PHE A 107 -26.13 -3.98 -26.59
C PHE A 107 -27.64 -4.13 -26.33
N ASN A 108 -28.11 -3.85 -25.12
CA ASN A 108 -29.53 -3.96 -24.79
C ASN A 108 -30.42 -3.03 -25.64
N ASN A 109 -29.88 -1.89 -26.11
CA ASN A 109 -30.60 -0.97 -26.98
C ASN A 109 -30.71 -1.46 -28.43
N THR A 110 -29.87 -2.42 -28.86
CA THR A 110 -29.99 -3.02 -30.21
C THR A 110 -31.03 -4.15 -30.26
N ILE A 111 -31.44 -4.67 -29.10
CA ILE A 111 -32.37 -5.79 -28.99
C ILE A 111 -33.81 -5.28 -28.83
N LYS A 112 -34.69 -5.78 -29.71
CA LYS A 112 -36.14 -5.55 -29.66
C LYS A 112 -36.83 -6.38 -28.58
N ASP A 113 -36.44 -7.65 -28.46
CA ASP A 113 -36.94 -8.57 -27.44
C ASP A 113 -36.37 -8.21 -26.05
N SER A 114 -37.25 -7.92 -25.09
CA SER A 114 -36.83 -7.55 -23.74
C SER A 114 -36.17 -8.69 -22.97
N ASP A 115 -36.49 -9.95 -23.29
CA ASP A 115 -36.10 -11.12 -22.50
C ASP A 115 -34.64 -11.51 -22.77
N LEU A 116 -34.09 -11.10 -23.91
CA LEU A 116 -32.69 -11.29 -24.27
C LEU A 116 -31.76 -10.20 -23.72
N ARG A 117 -32.30 -9.20 -23.00
CA ARG A 117 -31.50 -8.10 -22.43
C ARG A 117 -30.70 -8.57 -21.21
N ILE A 118 -29.45 -8.17 -21.16
CA ILE A 118 -28.55 -8.51 -20.06
C ILE A 118 -28.77 -7.54 -18.90
N SER A 119 -29.07 -8.08 -17.71
CA SER A 119 -29.19 -7.27 -16.49
C SER A 119 -27.84 -6.77 -15.99
N THR A 120 -27.78 -5.49 -15.61
CA THR A 120 -26.59 -4.88 -14.98
C THR A 120 -26.72 -4.74 -13.47
N ARG A 121 -27.76 -5.33 -12.86
CA ARG A 121 -28.05 -5.17 -11.41
C ARG A 121 -26.87 -5.64 -10.54
N GLN A 122 -26.35 -6.83 -10.79
CA GLN A 122 -25.24 -7.41 -10.00
C GLN A 122 -23.97 -6.58 -10.16
N LEU A 123 -23.69 -6.06 -11.36
CA LEU A 123 -22.56 -5.18 -11.62
C LEU A 123 -22.69 -3.85 -10.84
N ARG A 124 -23.90 -3.28 -10.78
CA ARG A 124 -24.16 -2.08 -9.96
C ARG A 124 -23.94 -2.34 -8.46
N MET A 125 -24.42 -3.48 -7.95
CA MET A 125 -24.18 -3.88 -6.55
C MET A 125 -22.69 -4.07 -6.28
N CYS A 126 -21.96 -4.68 -7.20
CA CYS A 126 -20.51 -4.84 -7.10
C CYS A 126 -19.78 -3.48 -7.04
N VAL A 127 -20.12 -2.54 -7.93
CA VAL A 127 -19.56 -1.17 -7.90
C VAL A 127 -19.87 -0.46 -6.59
N GLN A 128 -21.08 -0.62 -6.04
CA GLN A 128 -21.42 -0.04 -4.74
C GLN A 128 -20.53 -0.62 -3.63
N LYS A 129 -20.41 -1.95 -3.55
CA LYS A 129 -19.57 -2.61 -2.55
C LYS A 129 -18.09 -2.18 -2.66
N LEU A 130 -17.56 -2.08 -3.87
CA LEU A 130 -16.19 -1.60 -4.10
C LEU A 130 -15.99 -0.16 -3.64
N ARG A 131 -17.00 0.72 -3.79
CA ARG A 131 -16.92 2.11 -3.29
C ARG A 131 -16.91 2.18 -1.77
N GLU A 132 -17.75 1.38 -1.12
CA GLU A 132 -17.81 1.28 0.34
C GLU A 132 -16.49 0.75 0.89
N GLN A 133 -15.97 -0.34 0.32
CA GLN A 133 -14.67 -0.90 0.68
C GLN A 133 -13.55 0.14 0.48
N ARG A 134 -13.45 0.73 -0.72
CA ARG A 134 -12.44 1.77 -1.01
C ARG A 134 -12.46 2.90 0.02
N LEU A 135 -13.63 3.35 0.45
CA LEU A 135 -13.77 4.41 1.45
C LEU A 135 -13.25 3.96 2.82
N GLY A 136 -13.63 2.75 3.27
CA GLY A 136 -13.19 2.18 4.54
C GLY A 136 -11.67 1.97 4.59
N GLU A 137 -11.12 1.29 3.58
CA GLU A 137 -9.68 0.99 3.49
C GLU A 137 -8.85 2.28 3.41
N TYR A 138 -9.32 3.28 2.66
CA TYR A 138 -8.68 4.58 2.61
C TYR A 138 -8.70 5.30 3.96
N ALA A 139 -9.83 5.26 4.67
CA ALA A 139 -9.95 5.90 5.99
C ALA A 139 -9.00 5.26 7.00
N GLU A 140 -8.90 3.93 7.03
CA GLU A 140 -7.95 3.21 7.87
C GLU A 140 -6.51 3.57 7.51
N LEU A 141 -6.17 3.55 6.22
CA LEU A 141 -4.84 3.90 5.73
C LEU A 141 -4.46 5.34 6.15
N SER A 142 -5.36 6.30 5.92
CA SER A 142 -5.13 7.69 6.29
C SER A 142 -4.96 7.86 7.80
N GLY A 143 -5.68 7.08 8.61
CA GLY A 143 -5.48 7.03 10.07
C GLY A 143 -4.09 6.54 10.46
N LYS A 144 -3.62 5.44 9.85
CA LYS A 144 -2.26 4.90 10.09
C LYS A 144 -1.17 5.90 9.69
N LEU A 145 -1.27 6.51 8.51
CA LEU A 145 -0.29 7.50 8.04
C LEU A 145 -0.25 8.74 8.94
N LYS A 146 -1.40 9.18 9.45
CA LYS A 146 -1.47 10.27 10.42
C LYS A 146 -0.78 9.91 11.73
N LEU A 147 -1.07 8.73 12.28
CA LEU A 147 -0.43 8.25 13.51
C LEU A 147 1.09 8.13 13.36
N TRP A 148 1.57 7.68 12.20
CA TRP A 148 3.01 7.62 11.91
C TRP A 148 3.68 8.99 11.85
N THR A 149 2.94 10.03 11.44
CA THR A 149 3.41 11.42 11.48
C THR A 149 3.53 11.89 12.93
N GLU A 150 2.53 11.58 13.76
CA GLU A 150 2.46 12.04 15.16
C GLU A 150 3.49 11.36 16.06
N ASN A 151 3.74 10.07 15.86
CA ASN A 151 4.61 9.25 16.73
C ASN A 151 6.02 9.05 16.18
N ASP A 152 6.40 9.79 15.13
CA ASP A 152 7.70 9.65 14.43
C ASP A 152 8.05 8.19 14.12
N PHE A 153 7.25 7.58 13.25
CA PHE A 153 7.44 6.17 12.91
C PHE A 153 8.83 5.86 12.34
N ARG A 154 9.44 6.84 11.66
CA ARG A 154 10.81 6.75 11.15
C ARG A 154 11.81 6.54 12.28
N ALA A 155 11.71 7.33 13.36
CA ALA A 155 12.57 7.16 14.53
C ALA A 155 12.35 5.80 15.20
N ARG A 156 11.10 5.32 15.27
CA ARG A 156 10.79 3.98 15.81
C ARG A 156 11.45 2.86 14.99
N ILE A 157 11.41 2.92 13.66
CA ILE A 157 12.12 1.96 12.79
C ILE A 157 13.63 2.00 13.06
N ALA A 158 14.21 3.20 13.17
CA ALA A 158 15.64 3.35 13.45
C ALA A 158 16.05 2.80 14.82
N ALA A 159 15.24 3.06 15.86
CA ALA A 159 15.44 2.55 17.21
C ALA A 159 15.37 1.01 17.25
N ALA A 160 14.35 0.42 16.61
CA ALA A 160 14.15 -1.02 16.55
C ALA A 160 15.31 -1.78 15.85
N MET A 161 16.06 -1.11 14.97
CA MET A 161 17.26 -1.70 14.38
C MET A 161 18.50 -1.57 15.29
N ASN A 162 18.51 -0.62 16.24
CA ASN A 162 19.62 -0.35 17.15
C ASN A 162 19.54 -1.12 18.46
N GLU A 163 18.36 -1.59 18.84
CA GLU A 163 18.24 -2.54 19.93
C GLU A 163 19.03 -3.80 19.59
N ASN A 164 20.03 -4.08 20.43
CA ASN A 164 20.77 -5.32 20.36
C ASN A 164 19.78 -6.44 20.62
N GLY A 165 19.53 -7.26 19.60
CA GLY A 165 18.95 -8.59 19.79
C GLY A 165 19.90 -9.42 20.64
N ILE A 166 19.89 -9.20 21.96
CA ILE A 166 20.35 -10.19 22.92
C ILE A 166 19.17 -11.15 23.08
N ALA A 167 19.16 -12.14 22.20
CA ALA A 167 18.76 -13.47 22.60
C ALA A 167 19.95 -14.35 22.23
N GLU A 168 20.94 -14.37 23.12
CA GLU A 168 21.85 -15.49 23.24
C GLU A 168 20.97 -16.75 23.29
N ARG A 169 21.03 -17.55 22.21
CA ARG A 169 20.53 -18.92 22.26
C ARG A 169 21.56 -19.72 23.05
N ASN A 170 21.27 -19.91 24.33
CA ASN A 170 21.75 -21.08 25.09
C ASN A 170 21.14 -22.36 24.51
#